data_AF-A0A1G2Z7H5-F1
#
_entry.id   AF-A0A1G2Z7H5-F1
#
_cell.length_a   1.000
_cell.length_b   1.000
_cell.length_c   1.000
_cell.angle_alpha   90.00
_cell.angle_beta   90.00
_cell.angle_gamma   90.00
#
_symmetry.space_group_name_H-M   'P 1'
#
loop_
_entity.id
_entity.type
_entity.pdbx_description
1 polymer ?
#
loop_
_entity_poly.entity_id
_entity_poly.type
_entity_poly.pdbx_seq_one_letter_code
_entity_poly.pdbx_strand_id
1 'polypeptide(L)'
;MSKWWTLPLAALLLTGPIGCQGLAPPRFFQPATAQYQQAQAERFDPYPENETGPPVVGARPQGFENPLPEVLRTKDRRDRWNWG
;
A
#
# COMPACT_ATOMS: atom_id res chain seq x y z
N MET A 1 16.09 44.63 14.59
CA MET A 1 16.50 43.56 13.67
C MET A 1 15.26 43.09 12.94
N SER A 2 15.18 43.34 11.65
CA SER A 2 13.93 43.28 10.90
C SER A 2 13.67 41.85 10.40
N LYS A 3 12.46 41.33 10.66
CA LYS A 3 12.07 39.92 10.45
C LYS A 3 11.66 39.63 8.99
N TRP A 4 12.36 40.20 8.01
CA TRP A 4 11.89 40.24 6.60
C TRP A 4 11.94 38.87 5.91
N TRP A 5 12.72 37.95 6.45
CA TRP A 5 12.78 36.56 6.01
C TRP A 5 11.54 35.70 6.35
N THR A 6 10.63 36.15 7.22
CA THR A 6 9.47 35.33 7.60
C THR A 6 8.39 35.27 6.52
N LEU A 7 8.33 36.26 5.64
CA LEU A 7 7.34 36.32 4.55
C LEU A 7 7.54 35.22 3.47
N PRO A 8 8.75 35.03 2.89
CA PRO A 8 8.95 33.94 1.94
C PRO A 8 8.81 32.56 2.61
N LEU A 9 9.17 32.45 3.90
CA LEU A 9 9.07 31.20 4.64
C LEU A 9 7.61 30.79 4.89
N ALA A 10 6.74 31.76 5.18
CA ALA A 10 5.29 31.54 5.27
C ALA A 10 4.69 31.15 3.91
N ALA A 11 5.09 31.81 2.82
CA ALA A 11 4.60 31.52 1.48
C ALA A 11 4.96 30.09 1.00
N LEU A 12 6.15 29.60 1.36
CA LEU A 12 6.57 28.23 1.04
C LEU A 12 5.74 27.17 1.80
N LEU A 13 5.42 27.44 3.07
CA LEU A 13 4.60 26.55 3.92
C LEU A 13 3.16 26.43 3.42
N LEU A 14 2.59 27.51 2.89
CA LEU A 14 1.20 27.57 2.41
C LEU A 14 1.01 26.90 1.04
N THR A 15 2.05 26.82 0.21
CA THR A 15 1.97 26.27 -1.16
C THR A 15 2.38 24.80 -1.28
N GLY A 16 3.09 24.26 -0.29
CA GLY A 16 3.50 22.86 -0.24
C GLY A 16 2.39 21.80 -0.38
N PRO A 17 1.18 21.95 0.23
CA PRO A 17 0.19 20.88 0.22
C PRO A 17 -0.70 20.81 -1.04
N ILE A 18 -0.61 21.77 -1.97
CA ILE A 18 -1.54 21.88 -3.12
C ILE A 18 -1.44 20.66 -4.06
N GLY A 19 -0.31 19.95 -4.06
CA GLY A 19 -0.07 18.76 -4.91
C GLY A 19 -0.51 17.41 -4.34
N CYS A 20 -1.00 17.33 -3.10
CA CYS A 20 -1.30 16.05 -2.43
C CYS A 20 -2.73 15.51 -2.70
N GLN A 21 -3.48 16.06 -3.65
CA GLN A 21 -4.89 15.71 -3.90
C GLN A 21 -5.17 14.22 -4.20
N GLY A 22 -4.16 13.46 -4.64
CA GLY A 22 -4.29 12.02 -4.93
C GLY A 22 -3.76 11.09 -3.83
N LEU A 23 -3.19 11.63 -2.76
CA LEU A 23 -2.62 10.83 -1.67
C LEU A 23 -3.67 10.67 -0.57
N ALA A 24 -4.08 9.42 -0.31
CA ALA A 24 -4.92 9.12 0.83
C ALA A 24 -4.15 9.46 2.13
N PRO A 25 -4.75 10.20 3.08
CA PRO A 25 -4.08 10.51 4.33
C PRO A 25 -3.76 9.20 5.09
N PRO A 26 -2.56 9.07 5.67
CA PRO A 26 -2.22 7.92 6.48
C PRO A 26 -3.16 7.83 7.70
N ARG A 27 -3.70 6.63 7.95
CA ARG A 27 -4.57 6.39 9.11
C ARG A 27 -3.72 6.15 10.36
N PHE A 28 -3.37 7.22 11.07
CA PHE A 28 -2.51 7.11 12.27
C PHE A 28 -3.16 6.38 13.45
N PHE A 29 -4.48 6.52 13.64
CA PHE A 29 -5.18 5.99 14.83
C PHE A 29 -6.09 4.80 14.55
N GLN A 30 -6.24 4.42 13.29
CA GLN A 30 -7.17 3.38 12.87
C GLN A 30 -6.50 2.53 11.78
N PRO A 31 -5.58 1.65 12.18
CA PRO A 31 -5.04 0.68 11.24
C PRO A 31 -6.21 -0.09 10.60
N ALA A 32 -6.11 -0.35 9.30
CA ALA A 32 -7.16 -1.06 8.58
C ALA A 32 -7.37 -2.47 9.17
N THR A 33 -8.49 -3.12 8.83
CA THR A 33 -8.77 -4.49 9.29
C THR A 33 -7.64 -5.45 8.89
N ALA A 34 -7.44 -6.51 9.67
CA ALA A 34 -6.42 -7.52 9.35
C ALA A 34 -6.59 -8.06 7.92
N GLN A 35 -7.83 -8.28 7.48
CA GLN A 35 -8.14 -8.70 6.10
C GLN A 35 -7.66 -7.69 5.05
N TYR A 36 -7.84 -6.39 5.30
CA TYR A 36 -7.35 -5.35 4.38
C TYR A 36 -5.82 -5.36 4.33
N GLN A 37 -5.16 -5.48 5.49
CA GLN A 37 -3.70 -5.51 5.57
C GLN A 37 -3.13 -6.73 4.84
N GLN A 38 -3.72 -7.92 5.04
CA GLN A 38 -3.36 -9.14 4.34
C GLN A 38 -3.55 -8.99 2.82
N ALA A 39 -4.68 -8.42 2.39
CA ALA A 39 -4.93 -8.15 0.97
C ALA A 39 -3.91 -7.20 0.33
N GLN A 40 -3.40 -6.22 1.08
CA GLN A 40 -2.32 -5.35 0.60
C GLN A 40 -0.99 -6.08 0.58
N ALA A 41 -0.70 -6.90 1.60
CA ALA A 41 0.53 -7.70 1.67
C ALA A 41 0.63 -8.69 0.50
N GLU A 42 -0.47 -9.35 0.12
CA GLU A 42 -0.54 -10.23 -1.06
C GLU A 42 -0.32 -9.48 -2.38
N ARG A 43 -0.82 -8.23 -2.48
CA ARG A 43 -0.75 -7.45 -3.72
C ARG A 43 0.65 -6.91 -3.98
N PHE A 44 1.31 -6.43 -2.94
CA PHE A 44 2.64 -5.85 -3.00
C PHE A 44 3.69 -6.83 -2.45
N ASP A 45 3.42 -8.13 -2.64
CA ASP A 45 4.25 -9.23 -2.16
C ASP A 45 5.63 -9.19 -2.86
N PRO A 46 6.75 -9.08 -2.12
CA PRO A 46 8.09 -9.15 -2.70
C PRO A 46 8.54 -10.59 -3.01
N TYR A 47 7.82 -11.62 -2.55
CA TYR A 47 8.21 -13.00 -2.74
C TYR A 47 7.87 -13.52 -4.14
N PRO A 48 8.74 -14.37 -4.72
CA PRO A 48 8.51 -14.91 -6.05
C PRO A 48 7.23 -15.77 -6.08
N GLU A 49 6.60 -15.77 -7.25
CA GLU A 49 5.44 -16.62 -7.53
C GLU A 49 5.89 -18.07 -7.72
N ASN A 50 5.02 -19.00 -7.32
CA ASN A 50 5.30 -20.43 -7.43
C ASN A 50 5.18 -20.96 -8.87
N GLU A 51 4.63 -20.16 -9.80
CA GLU A 51 4.26 -20.60 -11.16
C GLU A 51 5.35 -20.29 -12.21
N THR A 52 6.21 -19.30 -11.95
CA THR A 52 7.23 -18.84 -12.92
C THR A 52 8.52 -19.66 -12.87
N GLY A 53 8.75 -20.42 -11.80
CA GLY A 53 9.98 -21.18 -11.61
C GLY A 53 9.90 -22.21 -10.49
N PRO A 54 11.03 -22.83 -10.10
CA PRO A 54 11.06 -23.76 -8.99
C PRO A 54 10.56 -23.10 -7.70
N PRO A 55 9.72 -23.78 -6.91
CA PRO A 55 9.17 -23.20 -5.68
C PRO A 55 10.29 -22.91 -4.68
N VAL A 56 10.27 -21.69 -4.13
CA VAL A 56 11.23 -21.27 -3.10
C VAL A 56 10.64 -21.56 -1.71
N VAL A 57 10.92 -22.76 -1.21
CA VAL A 57 10.38 -23.25 0.07
C VAL A 57 11.04 -22.51 1.24
N GLY A 58 10.23 -22.03 2.19
CA GLY A 58 10.71 -21.42 3.44
C GLY A 58 11.16 -19.95 3.33
N ALA A 59 11.07 -19.34 2.15
CA ALA A 59 11.35 -17.90 2.01
C ALA A 59 10.22 -17.02 2.58
N ARG A 60 8.98 -17.47 2.42
CA ARG A 60 7.76 -16.73 2.80
C ARG A 60 7.52 -16.74 4.32
N PRO A 61 6.95 -15.67 4.90
CA PRO A 61 6.56 -15.63 6.30
C PRO A 61 5.42 -16.60 6.61
N GLN A 62 5.27 -16.91 7.89
CA GLN A 62 4.20 -17.78 8.36
C GLN A 62 2.82 -17.19 8.06
N GLY A 63 1.91 -18.00 7.50
CA GLY A 63 0.57 -17.60 7.08
C GLY A 63 0.48 -17.01 5.66
N PHE A 64 1.62 -16.88 4.95
CA PHE A 64 1.72 -16.38 3.57
C PHE A 64 2.43 -17.37 2.64
N GLU A 65 2.60 -18.62 3.07
CA GLU A 65 3.34 -19.67 2.36
C GLU A 65 2.73 -19.98 1.00
N ASN A 66 1.40 -19.87 0.91
CA ASN A 66 0.64 -20.14 -0.30
C ASN A 66 0.11 -18.82 -0.88
N PRO A 67 0.77 -18.25 -1.91
CA PRO A 67 0.23 -17.08 -2.60
C PRO A 67 -1.10 -17.41 -3.30
N LEU A 68 -1.87 -16.37 -3.61
CA LEU A 68 -3.07 -16.57 -4.42
C LEU A 68 -2.70 -17.15 -5.79
N PRO A 69 -3.51 -18.08 -6.33
CA PRO A 69 -3.40 -18.52 -7.72
C PRO A 69 -3.47 -17.33 -8.67
N GLU A 70 -2.72 -17.38 -9.77
CA GLU A 70 -2.60 -16.28 -10.72
C GLU A 70 -3.97 -15.79 -11.22
N VAL A 71 -4.87 -16.73 -11.51
CA VAL A 71 -6.25 -16.46 -11.97
C VAL A 71 -7.04 -15.56 -11.01
N LEU A 72 -6.77 -15.61 -9.70
CA LEU A 72 -7.43 -14.76 -8.70
C LEU A 72 -6.70 -13.43 -8.49
N ARG A 73 -5.40 -13.37 -8.80
CA ARG A 73 -4.57 -12.18 -8.65
C ARG A 73 -4.83 -11.16 -9.77
N THR A 74 -5.08 -11.64 -10.99
CA THR A 74 -5.39 -10.78 -12.15
C THR A 74 -6.81 -10.20 -12.10
N LYS A 75 -7.71 -10.73 -11.27
CA LYS A 75 -9.10 -10.24 -11.16
C LYS A 75 -9.18 -8.91 -10.40
N ASP A 76 -10.15 -8.06 -10.77
CA ASP A 76 -10.33 -6.78 -10.07
C ASP A 76 -10.64 -7.01 -8.59
N ARG A 77 -10.16 -6.09 -7.74
CA ARG A 77 -10.34 -6.15 -6.27
C ARG A 77 -11.81 -6.22 -5.87
N ARG A 78 -12.69 -5.60 -6.66
CA ARG A 78 -14.14 -5.59 -6.44
C ARG A 78 -14.74 -6.98 -6.58
N ASP A 79 -14.26 -7.78 -7.53
CA ASP A 79 -14.79 -9.11 -7.80
C ASP A 79 -14.31 -10.12 -6.75
N ARG A 80 -13.15 -9.88 -6.14
CA ARG A 80 -12.54 -10.77 -5.14
C ARG A 80 -13.30 -10.85 -3.80
N TRP A 81 -14.01 -9.79 -3.44
CA TRP A 81 -14.70 -9.67 -2.14
C TRP A 81 -16.23 -9.59 -2.26
N ASN A 82 -16.76 -9.67 -3.48
CA ASN A 82 -18.19 -9.69 -3.75
C ASN A 82 -18.65 -11.14 -3.98
N TRP A 83 -18.87 -11.88 -2.90
CA TRP A 83 -19.53 -13.18 -2.96
C TRP A 83 -21.05 -12.96 -2.90
N GLY A 84 -21.64 -12.79 -4.09
CA GLY A 84 -23.06 -13.07 -4.33
C GLY A 84 -23.24 -14.54 -4.71
#